data_AF-A0ABD5VDH0-F1
#
_entry.id   AF-A0ABD5VDH0-F1
#
_cell.length_a   1.000
_cell.length_b   1.000
_cell.length_c   1.000
_cell.angle_alpha   90.00
_cell.angle_beta   90.00
_cell.angle_gamma   90.00
#
_symmetry.space_group_name_H-M   'P 1'
#
loop_
_entity.id
_entity.type
_entity.pdbx_description
1 polymer ?
#
loop_
_entity_poly.entity_id
_entity_poly.type
_entity_poly.pdbx_seq_one_letter_code
_entity_poly.pdbx_strand_id
1 'polypeptide(L)'
;MRVDRHVGRDGVEKARNALDKRLAPPTMTFPDDWTMSTAWERAQRAAAICAPTGPAAFRVLMGYIDHDGHGDEHEVTFTIYDGDLVADCSCAGFSHPPHRHWCAHVARLWWEWVRDDLAVTDLDTGSIHTAPPWWLRVDDHDAPTPTSASRGVARTDGGEPQWRD
;
A
#
# COMPACT_ATOMS: atom_id res chain seq x y z
N MET A 1 -15.05 4.46 -27.30
CA MET A 1 -15.33 3.02 -27.09
C MET A 1 -15.12 2.73 -25.61
N ARG A 2 -16.20 2.53 -24.85
CA ARG A 2 -16.17 2.13 -23.44
C ARG A 2 -16.20 0.60 -23.44
N VAL A 3 -15.12 -0.04 -23.00
CA VAL A 3 -15.15 -1.46 -22.66
C VAL A 3 -15.69 -1.54 -21.23
N ASP A 4 -17.00 -1.70 -21.11
CA ASP A 4 -17.62 -2.27 -19.91
C ASP A 4 -17.14 -3.73 -19.78
N ARG A 5 -15.92 -3.91 -19.27
CA ARG A 5 -15.54 -5.20 -18.67
C ARG A 5 -16.23 -5.24 -17.32
N HIS A 6 -17.41 -5.85 -17.29
CA HIS A 6 -17.89 -6.49 -16.08
C HIS A 6 -16.74 -7.34 -15.56
N VAL A 7 -16.13 -6.89 -14.47
CA VAL A 7 -15.37 -7.78 -13.60
C VAL A 7 -16.39 -8.82 -13.16
N GLY A 8 -16.37 -9.98 -13.81
CA GLY A 8 -17.36 -11.03 -13.56
C GLY A 8 -17.33 -11.41 -12.09
N ARG A 9 -18.51 -11.70 -11.52
CA ARG A 9 -18.65 -12.13 -10.13
C ARG A 9 -17.70 -13.30 -9.78
N ASP A 10 -17.54 -14.23 -10.71
CA ASP A 10 -16.58 -15.35 -10.60
C ASP A 10 -15.11 -14.88 -10.52
N GLY A 11 -14.76 -13.80 -11.20
CA GLY A 11 -13.44 -13.18 -11.14
C GLY A 11 -13.17 -12.59 -9.76
N VAL A 12 -14.12 -11.83 -9.22
CA VAL A 12 -14.04 -11.25 -7.86
C VAL A 12 -13.89 -12.35 -6.82
N GLU A 13 -14.73 -13.38 -6.89
CA GLU A 13 -14.68 -14.52 -5.96
C GLU A 13 -13.34 -15.27 -6.05
N LYS A 14 -12.83 -15.50 -7.26
CA LYS A 14 -11.52 -16.12 -7.45
C LYS A 14 -10.39 -15.27 -6.85
N ALA A 15 -10.44 -13.95 -7.02
CA ALA A 15 -9.45 -13.03 -6.47
C ALA A 15 -9.51 -12.99 -4.94
N ARG A 16 -10.71 -12.91 -4.35
CA ARG A 16 -10.93 -13.00 -2.91
C ARG A 16 -10.36 -14.30 -2.34
N ASN A 17 -10.74 -15.44 -2.94
CA ASN A 17 -10.23 -16.76 -2.53
C ASN A 17 -8.71 -16.90 -2.68
N ALA A 18 -8.08 -16.13 -3.57
CA ALA A 18 -6.62 -16.10 -3.70
C ALA A 18 -5.97 -15.32 -2.55
N LEU A 19 -6.57 -14.21 -2.10
CA LEU A 19 -6.12 -13.47 -0.92
C LEU A 19 -6.38 -14.24 0.38
N ASP A 20 -7.53 -14.90 0.52
CA ASP A 20 -7.85 -15.78 1.66
C ASP A 20 -6.78 -16.85 1.90
N LYS A 21 -6.16 -17.35 0.83
CA LYS A 21 -5.12 -18.38 0.89
C LYS A 21 -3.74 -17.83 1.29
N ARG A 22 -3.56 -16.52 1.34
CA ARG A 22 -2.30 -15.89 1.77
C ARG A 22 -2.27 -15.88 3.29
N LEU A 23 -1.14 -16.29 3.87
CA LEU A 23 -0.94 -16.27 5.33
C LEU A 23 -1.08 -14.86 5.93
N ALA A 24 -0.70 -13.83 5.17
CA ALA A 24 -0.96 -12.43 5.45
C ALA A 24 -0.94 -11.66 4.12
N PRO A 25 -2.07 -11.22 3.57
CA PRO A 25 -2.06 -10.25 2.48
C PRO A 25 -1.44 -8.94 2.99
N PRO A 26 -0.47 -8.34 2.27
CA PRO A 26 0.16 -7.12 2.71
C PRO A 26 -0.83 -5.96 2.64
N THR A 27 -1.37 -5.57 3.80
CA THR A 27 -2.08 -4.30 3.95
C THR A 27 -1.12 -3.16 3.64
N MET A 28 -1.56 -2.29 2.74
CA MET A 28 -0.80 -1.12 2.32
C MET A 28 -0.67 -0.14 3.48
N THR A 29 0.56 0.24 3.77
CA THR A 29 0.88 1.26 4.76
C THR A 29 1.69 2.36 4.09
N PHE A 30 1.35 3.60 4.38
CA PHE A 30 2.11 4.74 3.91
C PHE A 30 3.31 4.95 4.84
N PRO A 31 4.55 4.89 4.35
CA PRO A 31 5.70 5.19 5.19
C PRO A 31 5.73 6.68 5.57
N ASP A 32 6.46 7.01 6.62
CA ASP A 32 6.71 8.40 6.99
C ASP A 32 7.30 9.18 5.80
N ASP A 33 6.83 10.42 5.63
CA ASP A 33 7.24 11.31 4.54
C ASP A 33 7.17 10.66 3.15
N TRP A 34 6.23 9.72 2.92
CA TRP A 34 6.09 9.04 1.63
C TRP A 34 5.91 10.01 0.47
N THR A 35 5.30 11.17 0.71
CA THR A 35 5.13 12.25 -0.28
C THR A 35 6.45 12.91 -0.67
N MET A 36 7.51 12.75 0.11
CA MET A 36 8.88 13.19 -0.21
C MET A 36 9.75 12.05 -0.73
N SER A 37 9.21 10.82 -0.84
CA SER A 37 9.96 9.66 -1.30
C SER A 37 10.27 9.73 -2.80
N THR A 38 11.39 9.12 -3.19
CA THR A 38 11.76 8.95 -4.61
C THR A 38 10.74 8.12 -5.37
N ALA A 39 10.08 7.16 -4.70
CA ALA A 39 8.99 6.38 -5.28
C ALA A 39 7.81 7.27 -5.68
N TRP A 40 7.41 8.21 -4.82
CA TRP A 40 6.33 9.16 -5.09
C TRP A 40 6.69 10.18 -6.15
N GLU A 41 7.92 10.71 -6.13
CA GLU A 41 8.40 11.59 -7.19
C GLU A 41 8.36 10.87 -8.56
N ARG A 42 8.89 9.64 -8.61
CA ARG A 42 8.94 8.84 -9.85
C ARG A 42 7.54 8.49 -10.34
N ALA A 43 6.61 8.16 -9.45
CA ALA A 43 5.22 7.89 -9.79
C ALA A 43 4.54 9.06 -10.51
N GLN A 44 4.86 10.30 -10.16
CA GLN A 44 4.28 11.49 -10.78
C GLN A 44 4.96 11.87 -12.10
N ARG A 45 6.28 11.66 -12.21
CA ARG A 45 7.09 12.17 -13.33
C ARG A 45 7.29 11.17 -14.46
N ALA A 46 7.36 9.88 -14.16
CA ALA A 46 7.64 8.87 -15.16
C ALA A 46 6.43 8.63 -16.06
N ALA A 47 6.69 8.42 -17.36
CA ALA A 47 5.69 7.81 -18.24
C ALA A 47 5.35 6.41 -17.68
N ALA A 48 4.06 6.10 -17.61
CA ALA A 48 3.60 4.84 -17.08
C ALA A 48 2.33 4.38 -17.80
N ILE A 49 2.13 3.07 -17.86
CA ILE A 49 0.90 2.44 -18.31
C ILE A 49 0.43 1.52 -17.18
N CYS A 50 -0.79 1.76 -16.69
CA CYS A 50 -1.46 0.91 -15.71
C CYS A 50 -2.63 0.22 -16.40
N ALA A 51 -2.62 -1.11 -16.45
CA ALA A 51 -3.68 -1.89 -17.08
C ALA A 51 -4.19 -2.95 -16.11
N PRO A 52 -5.51 -3.05 -15.85
CA PRO A 52 -6.05 -4.11 -14.99
C PRO A 52 -5.79 -5.47 -15.63
N THR A 53 -5.21 -6.40 -14.87
CA THR A 53 -5.07 -7.82 -15.24
C THR A 53 -6.16 -8.69 -14.62
N GLY A 54 -6.82 -8.18 -13.59
CA GLY A 54 -7.99 -8.79 -12.95
C GLY A 54 -8.64 -7.85 -11.95
N PRO A 55 -9.59 -8.35 -11.14
CA PRO A 55 -10.26 -7.56 -10.10
C PRO A 55 -9.29 -6.94 -9.09
N ALA A 56 -8.23 -7.68 -8.75
CA ALA A 56 -7.32 -7.36 -7.67
C ALA A 56 -5.93 -6.89 -8.11
N ALA A 57 -5.64 -6.91 -9.42
CA ALA A 57 -4.28 -6.76 -9.91
C ALA A 57 -4.19 -5.92 -11.18
N PHE A 58 -3.06 -5.21 -11.28
CA PHE A 58 -2.72 -4.32 -12.38
C PHE A 58 -1.34 -4.66 -12.89
N ARG A 59 -1.18 -4.62 -14.20
CA ARG A 59 0.12 -4.54 -14.84
C ARG A 59 0.52 -3.08 -14.88
N VAL A 60 1.67 -2.79 -14.28
CA VAL A 60 2.25 -1.44 -14.23
C VAL A 60 3.56 -1.47 -14.97
N LEU A 61 3.60 -0.81 -16.12
CA LEU A 61 4.83 -0.53 -16.86
C LEU A 61 5.26 0.90 -16.54
N MET A 62 6.48 1.07 -16.04
CA MET A 62 7.05 2.39 -15.75
C MET A 62 8.32 2.67 -16.56
N GLY A 63 8.50 3.93 -16.96
CA GLY A 63 9.67 4.38 -17.70
C GLY A 63 9.65 3.98 -19.18
N TYR A 64 10.82 4.01 -19.80
CA TYR A 64 10.98 3.63 -21.21
C TYR A 64 11.34 2.15 -21.30
N ILE A 65 10.76 1.48 -22.29
CA ILE A 65 11.23 0.16 -22.72
C ILE A 65 12.63 0.37 -23.29
N ASP A 66 13.62 -0.33 -22.76
CA ASP A 66 14.98 -0.24 -23.28
C ASP A 66 15.11 -0.89 -24.67
N HIS A 67 16.31 -0.84 -25.21
CA HIS A 67 16.61 -1.36 -26.55
C HIS A 67 16.46 -2.89 -26.65
N ASP A 68 16.45 -3.59 -25.52
CA ASP A 68 16.28 -5.03 -25.43
C ASP A 68 14.81 -5.43 -25.20
N GLY A 69 13.89 -4.45 -25.22
CA GLY A 69 12.48 -4.69 -24.99
C GLY A 69 12.13 -4.89 -23.51
N HIS A 70 13.07 -4.62 -22.59
CA HIS A 70 12.83 -4.71 -21.16
C HIS A 70 12.31 -3.37 -20.65
N GLY A 71 11.05 -3.36 -20.22
CA GLY A 71 10.47 -2.30 -19.42
C GLY A 71 10.47 -2.68 -17.94
N ASP A 72 10.38 -1.69 -17.05
CA ASP A 72 10.12 -1.88 -15.61
C ASP A 72 8.63 -2.25 -15.42
N GLU A 73 8.25 -3.42 -15.95
CA GLU A 73 6.90 -3.99 -15.93
C GLU A 73 6.73 -4.94 -14.75
N HIS A 74 5.74 -4.66 -13.90
CA HIS A 74 5.39 -5.48 -12.76
C HIS A 74 3.89 -5.73 -12.70
N GLU A 75 3.49 -6.94 -12.31
CA GLU A 75 2.12 -7.19 -11.85
C GLU A 75 2.04 -6.83 -10.37
N VAL A 76 1.10 -5.96 -10.04
CA VAL A 76 0.90 -5.38 -8.71
C VAL A 76 -0.50 -5.74 -8.25
N THR A 77 -0.61 -6.39 -7.10
CA THR A 77 -1.91 -6.50 -6.40
C THR A 77 -2.24 -5.13 -5.84
N PHE A 78 -3.44 -4.62 -6.09
CA PHE A 78 -3.91 -3.32 -5.59
C PHE A 78 -5.43 -3.34 -5.54
N THR A 79 -6.00 -3.58 -4.37
CA THR A 79 -7.44 -3.89 -4.22
C THR A 79 -7.92 -3.60 -2.80
N ILE A 80 -9.22 -3.38 -2.60
CA ILE A 80 -9.79 -3.35 -1.24
C ILE A 80 -10.19 -4.77 -0.85
N TYR A 81 -9.79 -5.18 0.35
CA TYR A 81 -10.09 -6.49 0.94
C TYR A 81 -10.12 -6.39 2.46
N ASP A 82 -11.18 -6.94 3.07
CA ASP A 82 -11.50 -6.82 4.50
C ASP A 82 -11.53 -5.36 4.98
N GLY A 83 -11.99 -4.46 4.11
CA GLY A 83 -12.06 -3.01 4.39
C GLY A 83 -10.73 -2.25 4.28
N ASP A 84 -9.61 -2.94 4.09
CA ASP A 84 -8.28 -2.36 3.95
C ASP A 84 -7.81 -2.33 2.49
N LEU A 85 -6.91 -1.40 2.17
CA LEU A 85 -6.20 -1.42 0.89
C LEU A 85 -5.07 -2.45 0.96
N VAL A 86 -5.15 -3.48 0.13
CA VAL A 86 -4.08 -4.48 -0.03
C VAL A 86 -3.24 -4.13 -1.25
N ALA A 87 -1.92 -4.04 -1.05
CA ALA A 87 -0.98 -3.78 -2.12
C ALA A 87 0.22 -4.73 -2.06
N ASP A 88 0.59 -5.33 -3.19
CA ASP A 88 1.74 -6.24 -3.27
C ASP A 88 2.46 -6.09 -4.60
N CYS A 89 3.79 -5.99 -4.56
CA CYS A 89 4.62 -5.87 -5.75
C CYS A 89 5.89 -6.72 -5.61
N SER A 90 6.25 -7.45 -6.66
CA SER A 90 7.45 -8.30 -6.69
C SER A 90 8.76 -7.54 -6.87
N CYS A 91 8.72 -6.21 -7.05
CA CYS A 91 9.93 -5.42 -7.25
C CYS A 91 10.75 -5.30 -5.97
N ALA A 92 12.08 -5.18 -6.12
CA ALA A 92 13.00 -5.08 -4.99
C ALA A 92 12.66 -3.89 -4.07
N GLY A 93 12.20 -2.77 -4.66
CA GLY A 93 11.80 -1.58 -3.92
C GLY A 93 10.63 -1.80 -2.96
N PHE A 94 9.79 -2.82 -3.16
CA PHE A 94 8.68 -3.14 -2.27
C PHE A 94 9.14 -3.91 -1.01
N SER A 95 10.18 -4.73 -1.14
CA SER A 95 10.64 -5.64 -0.08
C SER A 95 11.75 -5.05 0.81
N HIS A 96 12.53 -4.10 0.29
CA HIS A 96 13.72 -3.59 0.97
C HIS A 96 13.46 -2.28 1.75
N PRO A 97 14.05 -2.11 2.95
CA PRO A 97 14.10 -0.82 3.64
C PRO A 97 14.73 0.28 2.75
N PRO A 98 14.40 1.57 2.95
CA PRO A 98 13.58 2.13 4.04
C PRO A 98 12.07 2.13 3.79
N HIS A 99 11.60 1.86 2.57
CA HIS A 99 10.19 2.01 2.17
C HIS A 99 9.52 0.65 1.91
N ARG A 100 9.47 -0.21 2.94
CA ARG A 100 8.76 -1.50 2.83
C ARG A 100 7.30 -1.23 2.46
N HIS A 101 6.76 -2.08 1.59
CA HIS A 101 5.39 -1.97 1.10
C HIS A 101 5.09 -0.72 0.25
N TRP A 102 6.10 0.10 -0.08
CA TRP A 102 5.95 1.34 -0.83
C TRP A 102 7.01 1.47 -1.94
N CYS A 103 6.69 0.93 -3.12
CA CYS A 103 7.51 1.07 -4.32
C CYS A 103 6.89 2.06 -5.31
N ALA A 104 7.66 2.43 -6.35
CA ALA A 104 7.19 3.37 -7.36
C ALA A 104 5.95 2.88 -8.14
N HIS A 105 5.78 1.56 -8.30
CA HIS A 105 4.60 0.97 -8.96
C HIS A 105 3.33 1.11 -8.12
N VAL A 106 3.41 0.82 -6.81
CA VAL A 106 2.30 1.03 -5.86
C VAL A 106 1.98 2.51 -5.74
N ALA A 107 3.01 3.35 -5.61
CA ALA A 107 2.88 4.80 -5.60
C ALA A 107 2.20 5.32 -6.88
N ARG A 108 2.47 4.73 -8.05
CA ARG A 108 1.80 5.08 -9.30
C ARG A 108 0.32 4.73 -9.29
N LEU A 109 -0.05 3.53 -8.84
CA LEU A 109 -1.46 3.13 -8.75
C LEU A 109 -2.22 4.03 -7.78
N TRP A 110 -1.62 4.36 -6.64
CA TRP A 110 -2.18 5.35 -5.72
C TRP A 110 -2.37 6.71 -6.37
N TRP A 111 -1.36 7.23 -7.09
CA TRP A 111 -1.43 8.52 -7.78
C TRP A 111 -2.54 8.60 -8.83
N GLU A 112 -2.71 7.56 -9.64
CA GLU A 112 -3.78 7.51 -10.64
C GLU A 112 -5.15 7.42 -9.96
N TRP A 113 -5.26 6.65 -8.87
CA TRP A 113 -6.53 6.46 -8.17
C TRP A 113 -7.01 7.73 -7.47
N VAL A 114 -6.13 8.47 -6.78
CA VAL A 114 -6.49 9.76 -6.15
C VAL A 114 -6.88 10.84 -7.17
N ARG A 115 -6.62 10.60 -8.45
CA ARG A 115 -6.94 11.51 -9.56
C ARG A 115 -8.15 11.09 -10.39
N ASP A 116 -8.86 10.02 -9.98
CA ASP A 116 -9.98 9.45 -10.73
C ASP A 116 -9.58 8.86 -12.10
N ASP A 117 -8.27 8.58 -12.28
CA ASP A 117 -7.68 8.01 -13.50
C ASP A 117 -7.55 6.47 -13.43
N LEU A 118 -7.89 5.86 -12.29
CA LEU A 118 -7.85 4.41 -12.05
C LEU A 118 -9.04 3.96 -11.18
N ALA A 119 -9.51 2.73 -11.39
CA ALA A 119 -10.64 2.18 -10.64
C ALA A 119 -10.23 0.89 -9.91
N VAL A 120 -10.48 0.83 -8.60
CA VAL A 120 -10.08 -0.27 -7.71
C VAL A 120 -11.31 -1.09 -7.32
N THR A 121 -11.18 -2.42 -7.33
CA THR A 121 -12.27 -3.31 -6.90
C THR A 121 -12.19 -3.56 -5.40
N ASP A 122 -13.33 -3.46 -4.73
CA ASP A 122 -13.57 -4.03 -3.41
C ASP A 122 -13.99 -5.49 -3.58
N LEU A 123 -13.18 -6.42 -3.08
CA LEU A 123 -13.41 -7.85 -3.24
C LEU A 123 -14.47 -8.42 -2.30
N ASP A 124 -14.82 -7.70 -1.25
CA ASP A 124 -15.85 -8.09 -0.29
C ASP A 124 -17.24 -7.82 -0.87
N THR A 125 -17.39 -6.66 -1.50
CA THR A 125 -18.68 -6.21 -2.06
C THR A 125 -18.79 -6.39 -3.58
N GLY A 126 -17.66 -6.52 -4.28
CA GLY A 126 -17.59 -6.45 -5.74
C GLY A 126 -17.74 -5.02 -6.31
N SER A 127 -17.78 -4.01 -5.45
CA SER A 127 -17.92 -2.61 -5.86
C SER A 127 -16.64 -2.10 -6.53
N ILE A 128 -16.79 -1.14 -7.44
CA ILE A 128 -15.67 -0.48 -8.11
C ILE A 128 -15.60 0.97 -7.61
N HIS A 129 -14.44 1.34 -7.07
CA HIS A 129 -14.16 2.66 -6.53
C HIS A 129 -13.22 3.40 -7.48
N THR A 130 -13.69 4.49 -8.09
CA THR A 130 -12.87 5.33 -9.00
C THR A 130 -12.01 6.34 -8.23
N ALA A 131 -12.30 6.56 -6.96
CA ALA A 131 -11.45 7.31 -6.03
C ALA A 131 -11.37 6.57 -4.68
N PRO A 132 -10.32 6.82 -3.87
CA PRO A 132 -10.20 6.22 -2.53
C PRO A 132 -11.41 6.56 -1.66
N PRO A 133 -12.08 5.55 -1.08
CA PRO A 133 -13.16 5.78 -0.13
C PRO A 133 -12.69 6.54 1.12
N TRP A 134 -13.60 7.31 1.72
CA TRP A 134 -13.31 8.17 2.88
C TRP A 134 -12.80 7.42 4.13
N TRP A 135 -13.04 6.11 4.22
CA TRP A 135 -12.58 5.28 5.34
C TRP A 135 -11.15 4.76 5.17
N LEU A 136 -10.56 4.85 3.97
CA LEU A 136 -9.16 4.49 3.78
C LEU A 136 -8.26 5.55 4.42
N ARG A 137 -7.45 5.11 5.38
CA ARG A 137 -6.54 5.95 6.16
C ARG A 137 -5.24 6.14 5.39
N VAL A 138 -4.85 7.39 5.15
CA VAL A 138 -3.59 7.75 4.47
C VAL A 138 -2.47 8.07 5.47
N ASP A 139 -2.82 8.37 6.74
CA ASP A 139 -1.90 8.99 7.70
C ASP A 139 -1.83 8.31 9.09
N ASP A 140 -2.36 7.09 9.25
CA ASP A 140 -2.56 6.48 10.58
C ASP A 140 -1.34 5.70 11.13
N HIS A 141 -0.10 6.14 10.87
CA HIS A 141 1.07 5.57 11.57
C HIS A 141 1.53 6.40 12.79
N ASP A 142 0.89 7.55 13.05
CA ASP A 142 1.17 8.39 14.22
C ASP A 142 0.31 8.05 15.45
N ALA A 143 -0.19 6.81 15.53
CA ALA A 143 -0.66 6.30 16.82
C ALA A 143 0.59 6.01 17.65
N PRO A 144 0.91 6.78 18.72
CA PRO A 144 1.95 6.36 19.64
C PRO A 144 1.55 4.97 20.10
N THR A 145 2.42 3.99 19.86
CA THR A 145 2.29 2.68 20.50
C THR A 145 2.00 2.99 21.96
N PRO A 146 0.89 2.53 22.57
CA PRO A 146 0.65 2.80 23.97
C PRO A 146 1.87 2.21 24.68
N THR A 147 2.77 3.11 25.11
CA THR A 147 3.88 2.75 25.97
C THR A 147 3.21 1.99 27.08
N SER A 148 3.63 0.75 27.26
CA SER A 148 3.17 -0.10 28.34
C SER A 148 3.49 0.67 29.62
N ALA A 149 2.51 1.45 30.08
CA ALA A 149 2.54 2.17 31.31
C ALA A 149 2.47 1.08 32.38
N SER A 150 3.65 0.59 32.75
CA SER A 150 3.83 -0.22 33.93
C SER A 150 3.21 0.54 35.10
N ARG A 151 2.10 -0.02 35.59
CA ARG A 151 1.41 0.30 36.84
C ARG A 151 2.43 0.64 37.95
N GLY A 152 2.11 1.69 38.71
CA GLY A 152 2.77 2.04 39.98
C GLY A 152 2.80 0.87 40.98
N VAL A 153 3.54 0.88 42.07
CA VAL A 153 3.64 1.85 43.19
C VAL A 153 4.84 1.34 44.02
N ALA A 154 5.73 2.16 44.60
CA ALA A 154 5.63 2.56 46.01
C ALA A 154 6.80 3.46 46.45
N ARG A 155 6.43 4.41 47.31
CA ARG A 155 7.23 5.30 48.15
C ARG A 155 8.09 4.53 49.17
N THR A 156 9.32 4.97 49.44
CA THR A 156 9.89 5.04 50.80
C THR A 156 10.84 6.23 50.94
N ASP A 157 10.80 6.80 52.14
CA ASP A 157 11.46 8.02 52.61
C ASP A 157 12.97 7.87 52.87
N GLY A 158 13.71 9.00 52.76
CA GLY A 158 14.78 9.38 53.69
C GLY A 158 16.24 9.01 53.36
N GLY A 159 17.07 10.03 53.09
CA GLY A 159 18.54 9.95 53.23
C GLY A 159 19.33 10.91 52.33
N GLU A 160 19.85 11.99 52.91
CA GLU A 160 20.72 13.01 52.27
C GLU A 160 22.10 12.49 51.81
N PRO A 161 22.83 13.25 50.95
CA PRO A 161 23.96 12.76 50.18
C PRO A 161 25.30 12.90 50.90
N GLN A 162 26.23 12.00 50.61
CA GLN A 162 27.62 12.12 51.01
C GLN A 162 28.52 11.87 49.80
N TRP A 163 29.10 12.96 49.28
CA TRP A 163 30.25 12.93 48.38
C TRP A 163 31.51 12.92 49.25
N ARG A 164 32.46 12.04 48.93
CA ARG A 164 33.84 12.10 49.44
C ARG A 164 34.81 12.08 48.27
N ASP A 165 35.86 12.87 48.46
CA ASP A 165 36.93 13.29 47.55
C ASP A 165 37.76 12.16 46.92
#